data_AF-A0A931XRP3-F1
#
_entry.id   AF-A0A931XRP3-F1
#
_cell.length_a   1.000
_cell.length_b   1.000
_cell.length_c   1.000
_cell.angle_alpha   90.00
_cell.angle_beta   90.00
_cell.angle_gamma   90.00
#
_symmetry.space_group_name_H-M   'P 1'
#
loop_
_entity.id
_entity.type
_entity.pdbx_description
1 polymer ?
#
loop_
_entity_poly.entity_id
_entity_poly.type
_entity_poly.pdbx_seq_one_letter_code
_entity_poly.pdbx_strand_id
1 'polypeptide(L)'
;MPIRHAIWKVGTKPEPLAEVSLGKEALLEQMITEDPTILSDRWLLIGRQVRTTHGGFIDLLALNQDGQLIVIELKSKILVSRLHIDKKAVPYGPHPRTNPLSVHAAR
;
A
#
# COMPACT_ATOMS: atom_id res chain seq x y z
N MET A 1 -29.33 9.17 7.61
CA MET A 1 -29.46 8.36 6.37
C MET A 1 -28.08 8.17 5.76
N PRO A 2 -27.66 6.97 5.34
CA PRO A 2 -26.35 6.77 4.71
C PRO A 2 -26.33 7.28 3.26
N ILE A 3 -25.30 8.03 2.89
CA ILE A 3 -25.06 8.52 1.53
C ILE A 3 -24.43 7.39 0.70
N ARG A 4 -25.09 6.97 -0.38
CA ARG A 4 -24.52 6.05 -1.37
C ARG A 4 -23.85 6.85 -2.48
N HIS A 5 -22.58 6.56 -2.75
CA HIS A 5 -21.82 7.17 -3.83
C HIS A 5 -21.82 6.19 -5.01
N ALA A 6 -22.09 6.68 -6.23
CA ALA A 6 -22.06 5.89 -7.46
C ALA A 6 -21.06 6.49 -8.43
N ILE A 7 -20.35 5.64 -9.15
CA ILE A 7 -19.32 6.06 -10.11
C ILE A 7 -19.81 5.75 -11.51
N TRP A 8 -19.59 6.70 -12.41
CA TRP A 8 -20.10 6.66 -13.77
C TRP A 8 -18.97 6.90 -14.74
N LYS A 9 -18.93 6.11 -15.81
CA LYS A 9 -18.10 6.40 -16.96
C LYS A 9 -18.75 7.54 -17.76
N VAL A 10 -18.00 8.61 -18.00
CA VAL A 10 -18.45 9.73 -18.82
C VAL A 10 -18.27 9.36 -20.29
N GLY A 11 -19.34 9.50 -21.07
CA GLY A 11 -19.37 9.19 -22.50
C GLY A 11 -20.66 9.71 -23.14
N THR A 12 -20.89 9.38 -24.42
CA THR A 12 -22.12 9.76 -25.15
C THR A 12 -23.39 9.25 -24.47
N LYS A 13 -23.29 8.09 -23.79
CA LYS A 13 -24.26 7.61 -22.81
C LYS A 13 -23.52 7.39 -21.49
N PRO A 14 -23.95 8.02 -20.38
CA PRO A 14 -23.40 7.72 -19.06
C PRO A 14 -23.71 6.28 -18.68
N GLU A 15 -22.68 5.54 -18.25
CA GLU A 15 -22.82 4.15 -17.82
C GLU A 15 -22.32 4.01 -16.37
N PRO A 16 -23.11 3.40 -15.46
CA PRO A 16 -22.64 3.16 -14.11
C PRO A 16 -21.49 2.15 -14.16
N LEU A 17 -20.40 2.45 -13.46
CA LEU A 17 -19.31 1.51 -13.30
C LEU A 17 -19.77 0.41 -12.34
N ALA A 18 -19.82 -0.83 -12.84
CA ALA A 18 -20.22 -1.96 -12.01
C ALA A 18 -19.23 -2.12 -10.84
N GLU A 19 -19.76 -2.25 -9.63
CA GLU A 19 -18.96 -2.64 -8.49
C GLU A 19 -18.48 -4.08 -8.71
N VAL A 20 -17.16 -4.24 -8.78
CA VAL A 20 -16.51 -5.54 -8.86
C VAL A 20 -15.78 -5.80 -7.56
N SER A 21 -16.08 -6.95 -6.93
CA SER A 21 -15.33 -7.41 -5.78
C SER A 21 -14.12 -8.19 -6.27
N LEU A 22 -12.91 -7.70 -5.96
CA LEU A 22 -11.70 -8.50 -6.11
C LEU A 22 -11.68 -9.54 -5.00
N GLY A 23 -11.78 -10.81 -5.38
CA GLY A 23 -11.93 -11.91 -4.41
C GLY A 23 -10.75 -12.12 -3.47
N LYS A 24 -9.57 -11.51 -3.73
CA LYS A 24 -8.35 -11.62 -2.91
C LYS A 24 -7.54 -10.33 -2.92
N GLU A 25 -7.08 -9.89 -1.76
CA GLU A 25 -6.19 -8.72 -1.60
C GLU A 25 -4.84 -8.92 -2.30
N ALA A 26 -4.33 -10.15 -2.29
CA ALA A 26 -3.09 -10.49 -3.00
C ALA A 26 -3.14 -10.22 -4.51
N LEU A 27 -4.32 -10.35 -5.14
CA LEU A 27 -4.47 -10.04 -6.56
C LEU A 27 -4.40 -8.53 -6.80
N LEU A 28 -5.06 -7.74 -5.96
CA LEU A 28 -4.97 -6.28 -6.03
C LEU A 28 -3.54 -5.79 -5.79
N GLU A 29 -2.86 -6.37 -4.80
CA GLU A 29 -1.46 -6.08 -4.53
C GLU A 29 -0.57 -6.37 -5.74
N GLN A 30 -0.77 -7.53 -6.37
CA GLN A 30 -0.06 -7.91 -7.58
C GLN A 30 -0.31 -6.89 -8.70
N MET A 31 -1.56 -6.53 -8.96
CA MET A 31 -1.90 -5.54 -9.99
C MET A 31 -1.22 -4.19 -9.74
N ILE A 32 -1.23 -3.70 -8.49
CA ILE A 32 -0.57 -2.43 -8.14
C ILE A 32 0.96 -2.54 -8.25
N THR A 33 1.53 -3.70 -7.94
CA THR A 33 2.98 -3.93 -8.08
C THR A 33 3.39 -3.95 -9.56
N GLU A 34 2.55 -4.53 -10.42
CA GLU A 34 2.74 -4.54 -11.87
C GLU A 34 2.54 -3.15 -12.48
N ASP A 35 1.56 -2.39 -11.99
CA ASP A 35 1.26 -1.03 -12.42
C ASP A 35 0.94 -0.09 -11.23
N PRO A 36 1.95 0.61 -10.70
CA PRO A 36 1.77 1.57 -9.60
C PRO A 36 0.90 2.77 -9.94
N THR A 37 0.65 3.04 -11.22
CA THR A 37 -0.19 4.17 -11.67
C THR A 37 -1.65 4.00 -11.24
N ILE A 38 -2.06 2.77 -10.92
CA ILE A 38 -3.34 2.45 -10.28
C ILE A 38 -3.55 3.27 -9.00
N LEU A 39 -2.47 3.56 -8.26
CA LEU A 39 -2.50 4.43 -7.07
C LEU A 39 -2.19 5.88 -7.41
N SER A 40 -1.09 6.13 -8.13
CA SER A 40 -0.66 7.46 -8.55
C SER A 40 0.50 7.39 -9.54
N ASP A 41 0.47 8.24 -10.57
CA ASP A 41 1.55 8.37 -11.56
C ASP A 41 2.89 8.86 -11.00
N ARG A 42 2.90 9.40 -9.77
CA ARG A 42 4.06 10.07 -9.17
C ARG A 42 4.60 9.38 -7.93
N TRP A 43 4.13 8.17 -7.65
CA TRP A 43 4.62 7.38 -6.53
C TRP A 43 5.62 6.35 -7.03
N LEU A 44 6.76 6.30 -6.37
CA LEU A 44 7.75 5.25 -6.56
C LEU A 44 7.49 4.16 -5.52
N LEU A 45 7.04 2.99 -5.96
CA LEU A 45 6.92 1.83 -5.08
C LEU A 45 8.33 1.35 -4.69
N ILE A 46 8.61 1.30 -3.38
CA ILE A 46 9.91 0.91 -2.82
C ILE A 46 9.86 -0.38 -1.99
N GLY A 47 8.68 -0.92 -1.73
CA GLY A 47 8.54 -2.16 -0.98
C GLY A 47 7.15 -2.77 -1.09
N ARG A 48 7.12 -4.09 -0.90
CA ARG A 48 5.91 -4.92 -0.88
C ARG A 48 6.01 -5.89 0.29
N GLN A 49 4.93 -6.08 1.03
CA GLN A 49 4.87 -6.95 2.21
C GLN A 49 6.06 -6.69 3.14
N VAL A 50 6.24 -5.42 3.51
CA VAL A 50 7.39 -4.96 4.30
C VAL A 50 7.17 -5.32 5.76
N ARG A 51 8.02 -6.17 6.30
CA ARG A 51 7.96 -6.58 7.71
C ARG A 51 8.28 -5.41 8.63
N THR A 52 7.43 -5.19 9.63
CA THR A 52 7.64 -4.17 10.67
C THR A 52 8.35 -4.77 11.87
N THR A 53 9.06 -3.93 12.63
CA THR A 53 9.78 -4.32 13.84
C THR A 53 8.88 -4.86 14.95
N HIS A 54 7.59 -4.53 14.92
CA HIS A 54 6.58 -4.96 15.91
C HIS A 54 5.80 -6.21 15.46
N GLY A 55 6.22 -6.88 14.37
CA GLY A 55 5.69 -8.19 13.99
C GLY A 55 4.52 -8.17 13.00
N GLY A 56 4.22 -7.04 12.35
CA GLY A 56 3.24 -6.93 11.27
C GLY A 56 3.88 -6.82 9.88
N PHE A 57 3.04 -6.72 8.85
CA PHE A 57 3.45 -6.41 7.48
C PHE A 57 2.69 -5.18 6.99
N ILE A 58 3.38 -4.35 6.20
CA ILE A 58 2.79 -3.29 5.39
C ILE A 58 2.62 -3.86 3.98
N ASP A 59 1.43 -3.81 3.41
CA ASP A 59 1.18 -4.38 2.07
C ASP A 59 2.07 -3.75 1.01
N LEU A 60 2.09 -2.42 0.93
CA LEU A 60 2.89 -1.68 -0.04
C LEU A 60 3.50 -0.41 0.59
N LEU A 61 4.72 -0.09 0.18
CA LEU A 61 5.48 1.06 0.65
C LEU A 61 6.00 1.88 -0.54
N ALA A 62 5.77 3.18 -0.54
CA ALA A 62 6.15 4.06 -1.65
C ALA A 62 6.78 5.37 -1.18
N LEU A 63 7.46 6.07 -2.10
CA LEU A 63 7.88 7.46 -1.95
C LEU A 63 7.08 8.34 -2.92
N ASN A 64 6.67 9.52 -2.50
CA ASN A 64 6.13 10.53 -3.41
C ASN A 64 7.23 11.44 -3.97
N GLN A 65 6.85 12.36 -4.87
CA GLN A 65 7.75 13.34 -5.49
C GLN A 65 8.49 14.25 -4.49
N ASP A 66 7.96 14.41 -3.28
CA ASP A 66 8.55 15.25 -2.22
C ASP A 66 9.49 14.43 -1.30
N GLY A 67 9.74 13.16 -1.63
CA GLY A 67 10.55 12.25 -0.82
C GLY A 67 9.86 11.76 0.45
N GLN A 68 8.55 11.95 0.57
CA GLN A 68 7.78 11.48 1.73
C GLN A 68 7.43 10.00 1.56
N LEU A 69 7.55 9.27 2.67
CA LEU A 69 7.16 7.87 2.74
C LEU A 69 5.65 7.71 2.85
N ILE A 70 5.10 6.86 2.00
CA ILE A 70 3.68 6.53 1.92
C ILE A 70 3.50 5.05 2.27
N VAL A 71 2.69 4.78 3.29
CA VAL A 71 2.26 3.45 3.70
C VAL A 71 0.91 3.17 3.05
N ILE A 72 0.79 2.03 2.38
CA ILE A 72 -0.41 1.64 1.65
C ILE A 72 -0.90 0.31 2.24
N GLU A 73 -2.11 0.34 2.79
CA GLU A 73 -2.81 -0.82 3.33
C GLU A 73 -3.99 -1.13 2.42
N LEU A 74 -4.07 -2.37 1.92
CA LEU A 74 -5.08 -2.76 0.95
C LEU A 74 -6.35 -3.27 1.64
N LYS A 75 -7.47 -3.08 0.95
CA LYS A 75 -8.77 -3.66 1.33
C LYS A 75 -9.39 -4.33 0.12
N SER A 76 -9.89 -5.54 0.35
CA SER A 76 -10.58 -6.40 -0.63
C SER A 76 -11.83 -5.77 -1.28
N LYS A 77 -12.31 -4.63 -0.76
CA LYS A 77 -13.39 -3.83 -1.36
C LYS A 77 -12.81 -2.58 -2.01
N ILE A 78 -12.70 -2.59 -3.34
CA ILE A 78 -12.48 -1.36 -4.10
C ILE A 78 -13.83 -0.64 -4.18
N LEU A 79 -14.05 0.32 -3.29
CA LEU A 79 -14.93 1.44 -3.61
C LEU A 79 -14.04 2.43 -4.35
N VAL A 80 -14.34 2.73 -5.62
CA VAL A 80 -13.56 3.66 -6.46
C VAL A 80 -13.67 5.13 -5.95
N SER A 81 -13.96 5.34 -4.66
CA SER A 81 -14.09 6.65 -4.01
C SER A 81 -13.30 6.80 -2.70
N ARG A 82 -12.46 5.85 -2.27
CA ARG A 82 -11.73 6.03 -0.99
C ARG A 82 -10.41 5.28 -0.92
N LEU A 83 -9.33 5.94 -1.33
CA LEU A 83 -7.99 5.62 -0.81
C LEU A 83 -7.89 6.25 0.58
N HIS A 84 -7.98 5.45 1.65
CA HIS A 84 -7.59 5.91 2.98
C HIS A 84 -6.07 5.84 3.06
N ILE A 85 -5.42 6.99 2.89
CA ILE A 85 -3.99 7.13 3.21
C ILE A 85 -3.91 7.38 4.72
N ASP A 86 -3.61 6.34 5.48
CA ASP A 86 -3.24 6.52 6.89
C ASP A 86 -1.82 7.12 6.92
N LYS A 87 -1.75 8.45 7.06
CA LYS A 87 -0.50 9.19 7.29
C LYS A 87 0.02 8.92 8.71
N LYS A 88 0.49 7.70 8.99
CA LYS A 88 1.27 7.43 10.20
C LYS A 88 2.74 7.48 9.82
N ALA A 89 3.40 8.56 10.21
CA ALA A 89 4.86 8.63 10.19
C ALA A 89 5.40 7.51 11.09
N VAL A 90 5.97 6.46 10.50
CA VAL A 90 6.72 5.44 11.24
C VAL A 90 8.13 6.00 11.44
N PRO A 91 8.61 6.21 12.67
CA PRO A 91 9.97 6.69 12.89
C PRO A 91 10.96 5.58 12.53
N TYR A 92 11.75 5.80 11.48
CA TYR A 92 12.94 4.99 11.19
C TYR A 92 14.05 5.39 12.17
N GLY A 93 14.20 4.62 13.25
CA GLY A 93 15.39 4.69 14.10
C GLY A 93 16.59 4.02 13.44
N PRO A 94 17.84 4.42 13.77
CA PRO A 94 19.03 3.83 13.15
C PRO A 94 19.18 2.35 13.52
N HIS A 95 19.44 1.51 12.51
CA HIS A 95 19.77 0.10 12.72
C HIS A 95 21.02 -0.04 13.62
N PRO A 96 21.01 -0.94 14.63
CA PRO A 96 22.23 -1.31 15.32
C PRO A 96 23.14 -2.07 14.35
N ARG A 97 24.35 -1.55 14.14
CA ARG A 97 25.42 -2.28 13.45
C ARG A 97 25.79 -3.48 14.30
N THR A 98 25.35 -4.69 13.93
CA THR A 98 25.87 -5.92 14.54
C THR A 98 27.23 -6.23 13.93
N ASN A 99 28.25 -6.23 14.79
CA ASN A 99 29.61 -6.62 14.47
C ASN A 99 29.70 -8.16 14.42
N PRO A 100 30.16 -8.82 13.33
CA PRO A 100 30.12 -10.27 13.19
C PRO A 100 31.28 -11.02 13.89
N LEU A 101 31.88 -10.48 14.96
CA LEU A 101 32.99 -11.12 15.67
C LEU A 101 32.69 -11.27 17.17
N SER A 102 31.80 -12.19 17.51
CA SER A 102 31.69 -12.78 18.86
C SER A 102 30.91 -14.10 18.79
N VAL A 103 31.50 -15.10 18.15
CA VAL A 103 31.19 -16.50 18.47
C VAL A 103 32.49 -17.06 18.95
N HIS A 104 32.66 -17.27 20.25
CA HIS A 104 33.49 -18.30 20.88
C HIS A 104 33.23 -18.30 22.39
N ALA A 105 33.18 -19.51 22.95
CA ALA A 105 33.14 -19.89 24.36
C ALA A 105 31.76 -19.86 25.07
N ALA A 106 31.09 -21.01 25.04
CA ALA A 106 30.78 -21.72 26.26
C ALA A 106 30.67 -23.23 25.94
N ARG A 107 31.59 -24.00 26.53
CA ARG A 107 31.43 -25.44 26.76
C ARG A 107 30.48 -25.62 27.94
#